data_AF-A0A947Z7H2-F1
#
_entry.id   AF-A0A947Z7H2-F1
#
_cell.length_a   1.000
_cell.length_b   1.000
_cell.length_c   1.000
_cell.angle_alpha   90.00
_cell.angle_beta   90.00
_cell.angle_gamma   90.00
#
_symmetry.space_group_name_H-M   'P 1'
#
loop_
_entity.id
_entity.type
_entity.pdbx_description
1 polymer ?
#
loop_
_entity_poly.entity_id
_entity_poly.type
_entity_poly.pdbx_seq_one_letter_code
_entity_poly.pdbx_strand_id
1 'polypeptide(L)'
;MRRSFCLIFALSLLVLAPSCKKGSGGKTGSVKSEAPPVSVEADAAQQRQAKAALVKLQRGDFSGALAGAEEVLQKEAANPYALTIRAFIVAKGTIQGMMTTLVKMLDSGVSARAFQHADMRRVYKNADAMLEKVASDLAMAARSDKVHLELCLACWEVDWNNNGRIDRADRLLFQVEKDARGQKLPLESPLRKPTYRFDRGDLYWARAYVMFQRAAINGILAYDWSAIDTLAQRQREKAIKITLKDPKRMKLVRALVMQGLELSAKAREAYLAETDDDREWVPSPRQKSHPMPMAVDARLYQTWGDILGDLQRLLGGKEGLSAAEITTLFHPKWKTFPGGFIDLGAMFQNPKDFTLHLPTIMAWLEFRPRHGMGELERLLGAIFGRYYKKTMKPSPLTGRLKRMKDELSRGEETFEQKLGYLIWIN
;
A
#
# COMPACT_ATOMS: atom_id res chain seq x y z
N MET A 1 5.10 5.49 25.90
CA MET A 1 5.04 4.08 25.45
C MET A 1 3.71 3.74 24.77
N ARG A 2 2.53 3.80 25.40
CA ARG A 2 1.26 3.31 24.78
C ARG A 2 0.84 3.95 23.43
N ARG A 3 1.29 5.17 23.08
CA ARG A 3 1.01 5.78 21.76
C ARG A 3 1.73 5.13 20.57
N SER A 4 2.74 4.29 20.81
CA SER A 4 3.54 3.67 19.73
C SER A 4 2.78 2.58 18.95
N PHE A 5 1.75 1.95 19.53
CA PHE A 5 1.04 0.85 18.88
C PHE A 5 0.18 1.27 17.68
N CYS A 6 -0.50 2.42 17.75
CA CYS A 6 -1.20 2.98 16.59
C CYS A 6 -0.21 3.38 15.47
N LEU A 7 0.98 3.84 15.85
CA LEU A 7 2.05 4.12 14.89
C LEU A 7 2.53 2.85 14.17
N ILE A 8 2.55 1.68 14.82
CA ILE A 8 2.91 0.39 14.20
C ILE A 8 1.88 -0.01 13.12
N PHE A 9 0.59 0.28 13.32
CA PHE A 9 -0.44 0.02 12.31
C PHE A 9 -0.25 0.86 11.05
N ALA A 10 0.28 2.09 11.17
CA ALA A 10 0.67 2.94 10.04
C ALA A 10 2.06 2.59 9.45
N LEU A 11 3.05 2.24 10.29
CA LEU A 11 4.41 1.88 9.85
C LEU A 11 4.52 0.49 9.21
N SER A 12 3.49 -0.35 9.33
CA SER A 12 3.42 -1.66 8.65
C SER A 12 3.45 -1.54 7.11
N LEU A 13 3.27 -0.33 6.56
CA LEU A 13 3.41 -0.01 5.13
C LEU A 13 4.85 0.33 4.67
N LEU A 14 5.82 0.51 5.58
CA LEU A 14 7.01 1.32 5.29
C LEU A 14 8.39 0.68 5.57
N VAL A 15 8.48 -0.64 5.75
CA VAL A 15 9.72 -1.31 6.21
C VAL A 15 10.12 -2.53 5.36
N LEU A 16 11.30 -2.42 4.72
CA LEU A 16 12.15 -3.47 4.09
C LEU A 16 11.74 -4.10 2.73
N ALA A 17 12.51 -3.73 1.70
CA ALA A 17 12.91 -4.61 0.57
C ALA A 17 14.27 -5.30 0.91
N PRO A 18 14.91 -6.16 0.07
CA PRO A 18 14.61 -6.57 -1.34
C PRO A 18 14.80 -8.10 -1.70
N SER A 19 14.69 -8.45 -3.02
CA SER A 19 15.18 -9.59 -3.90
C SER A 19 15.11 -11.15 -3.65
N CYS A 20 14.30 -11.94 -4.43
CA CYS A 20 14.44 -13.44 -4.65
C CYS A 20 15.53 -13.97 -5.66
N LYS A 21 15.16 -14.77 -6.70
CA LYS A 21 15.84 -15.18 -7.98
C LYS A 21 15.15 -16.45 -8.55
N LYS A 22 14.76 -16.71 -9.81
CA LYS A 22 14.52 -16.08 -11.14
C LYS A 22 13.37 -16.91 -11.76
N GLY A 23 13.11 -16.87 -13.08
CA GLY A 23 12.47 -18.00 -13.79
C GLY A 23 11.58 -17.64 -14.98
N SER A 24 11.10 -18.66 -15.70
CA SER A 24 10.05 -18.58 -16.74
C SER A 24 8.67 -18.24 -16.15
N GLY A 25 7.66 -17.84 -16.92
CA GLY A 25 7.68 -17.47 -18.35
C GLY A 25 6.47 -18.04 -19.11
N GLY A 26 5.70 -17.16 -19.76
CA GLY A 26 4.55 -17.49 -20.60
C GLY A 26 3.92 -16.21 -21.19
N LYS A 27 3.28 -16.29 -22.37
CA LYS A 27 2.63 -15.16 -23.05
C LYS A 27 1.10 -15.35 -23.03
N THR A 28 0.35 -14.26 -22.93
CA THR A 28 -1.08 -14.19 -23.30
C THR A 28 -1.37 -12.86 -24.01
N GLY A 29 -2.35 -12.86 -24.90
CA GLY A 29 -2.76 -11.69 -25.68
C GLY A 29 -3.78 -10.81 -24.97
N SER A 30 -3.96 -9.57 -25.45
CA SER A 30 -5.03 -8.69 -25.00
C SER A 30 -6.35 -9.07 -25.69
N VAL A 31 -7.43 -9.20 -24.91
CA VAL A 31 -8.80 -9.23 -25.40
C VAL A 31 -9.52 -8.04 -24.78
N LYS A 32 -10.00 -7.12 -25.62
CA LYS A 32 -10.99 -6.12 -25.19
C LYS A 32 -12.30 -6.84 -24.93
N SER A 33 -12.86 -6.66 -23.75
CA SER A 33 -14.21 -7.09 -23.38
C SER A 33 -14.86 -5.96 -22.60
N GLU A 34 -15.35 -4.96 -23.32
CA GLU A 34 -16.29 -3.98 -22.78
C GLU A 34 -17.65 -4.69 -22.70
N ALA A 35 -18.14 -4.92 -21.48
CA ALA A 35 -19.48 -5.46 -21.27
C ALA A 35 -20.52 -4.37 -21.62
N PRO A 36 -21.72 -4.73 -22.13
CA PRO A 36 -22.76 -3.75 -22.39
C PRO A 36 -23.17 -3.03 -21.08
N PRO A 37 -23.55 -1.74 -21.14
CA PRO A 37 -23.92 -0.98 -19.95
C PRO A 37 -25.15 -1.59 -19.26
N VAL A 38 -25.12 -1.61 -17.93
CA VAL A 38 -26.24 -2.06 -17.09
C VAL A 38 -27.37 -1.04 -17.19
N SER A 39 -28.61 -1.49 -17.36
CA SER A 39 -29.76 -0.58 -17.39
C SER A 39 -30.02 0.03 -16.00
N VAL A 40 -30.51 1.28 -15.98
CA VAL A 40 -30.78 2.02 -14.72
C VAL A 40 -31.72 1.25 -13.79
N GLU A 41 -32.69 0.53 -14.35
CA GLU A 41 -33.63 -0.31 -13.59
C GLU A 41 -32.95 -1.53 -12.94
N ALA A 42 -31.98 -2.15 -13.64
CA ALA A 42 -31.24 -3.30 -13.16
C ALA A 42 -30.24 -2.91 -12.05
N ASP A 43 -29.52 -1.80 -12.21
CA ASP A 43 -28.66 -1.26 -11.15
C ASP A 43 -29.48 -0.92 -9.88
N ALA A 44 -30.59 -0.20 -10.05
CA ALA A 44 -31.48 0.11 -8.93
C ALA A 44 -32.10 -1.16 -8.30
N ALA A 45 -32.28 -2.26 -9.06
CA ALA A 45 -32.70 -3.55 -8.52
C ALA A 45 -31.57 -4.22 -7.72
N GLN A 46 -30.34 -4.25 -8.24
CA GLN A 46 -29.15 -4.77 -7.55
C GLN A 46 -28.90 -4.03 -6.23
N GLN A 47 -29.03 -2.70 -6.22
CA GLN A 47 -28.92 -1.89 -5.00
C GLN A 47 -30.02 -2.22 -3.99
N ARG A 48 -31.29 -2.37 -4.45
CA ARG A 48 -32.42 -2.77 -3.59
C ARG A 48 -32.20 -4.13 -2.92
N GLN A 49 -31.65 -5.12 -3.64
CA GLN A 49 -31.28 -6.42 -3.05
C GLN A 49 -30.24 -6.26 -1.93
N ALA A 50 -29.15 -5.55 -2.20
CA ALA A 50 -28.03 -5.39 -1.26
C ALA A 50 -28.33 -4.46 -0.07
N LYS A 51 -29.41 -3.66 -0.12
CA LYS A 51 -29.78 -2.66 0.89
C LYS A 51 -29.82 -3.20 2.32
N ALA A 52 -30.30 -4.42 2.53
CA ALA A 52 -30.33 -5.04 3.87
C ALA A 52 -28.94 -5.31 4.45
N ALA A 53 -27.97 -5.70 3.61
CA ALA A 53 -26.58 -5.87 4.00
C ALA A 53 -25.89 -4.51 4.24
N LEU A 54 -26.16 -3.51 3.40
CA LEU A 54 -25.62 -2.15 3.54
C LEU A 54 -26.08 -1.48 4.85
N VAL A 55 -27.34 -1.63 5.24
CA VAL A 55 -27.87 -1.09 6.51
C VAL A 55 -27.19 -1.72 7.73
N LYS A 56 -26.84 -3.01 7.69
CA LYS A 56 -26.05 -3.67 8.73
C LYS A 56 -24.61 -3.17 8.75
N LEU A 57 -23.99 -3.04 7.57
CA LEU A 57 -22.63 -2.49 7.43
C LEU A 57 -22.55 -1.06 7.99
N GLN A 58 -23.51 -0.19 7.69
CA GLN A 58 -23.57 1.19 8.23
C GLN A 58 -23.73 1.22 9.76
N ARG A 59 -24.23 0.15 10.39
CA ARG A 59 -24.32 0.01 11.86
C ARG A 59 -23.08 -0.63 12.51
N GLY A 60 -22.09 -1.06 11.72
CA GLY A 60 -20.91 -1.80 12.20
C GLY A 60 -21.17 -3.30 12.41
N ASP A 61 -22.35 -3.82 12.06
CA ASP A 61 -22.64 -5.26 12.05
C ASP A 61 -22.00 -5.93 10.83
N PHE A 62 -20.68 -6.13 10.89
CA PHE A 62 -19.93 -6.78 9.82
C PHE A 62 -20.34 -8.25 9.61
N SER A 63 -20.81 -8.94 10.65
CA SER A 63 -21.19 -10.36 10.56
C SER A 63 -22.51 -10.55 9.81
N GLY A 64 -23.55 -9.84 10.24
CA GLY A 64 -24.85 -9.87 9.57
C GLY A 64 -24.83 -9.19 8.21
N ALA A 65 -23.95 -8.21 7.98
CA ALA A 65 -23.72 -7.62 6.67
C ALA A 65 -23.04 -8.60 5.69
N LEU A 66 -22.06 -9.37 6.15
CA LEU A 66 -21.42 -10.41 5.33
C LEU A 66 -22.43 -11.50 4.93
N ALA A 67 -23.18 -12.04 5.90
CA ALA A 67 -24.22 -13.03 5.63
C ALA A 67 -25.27 -12.50 4.63
N GLY A 68 -25.76 -11.27 4.83
CA GLY A 68 -26.71 -10.65 3.91
C GLY A 68 -26.15 -10.38 2.51
N ALA A 69 -24.84 -10.10 2.38
CA ALA A 69 -24.19 -9.99 1.09
C ALA A 69 -24.05 -11.36 0.41
N GLU A 70 -23.71 -12.41 1.15
CA GLU A 70 -23.62 -13.77 0.61
C GLU A 70 -24.98 -14.33 0.19
N GLU A 71 -26.07 -14.05 0.92
CA GLU A 71 -27.45 -14.36 0.52
C GLU A 71 -27.87 -13.70 -0.80
N VAL A 72 -27.34 -12.51 -1.11
CA VAL A 72 -27.56 -11.83 -2.39
C VAL A 72 -26.69 -12.46 -3.48
N LEU A 73 -25.42 -12.73 -3.21
CA LEU A 73 -24.49 -13.32 -4.18
C LEU A 73 -24.79 -14.79 -4.53
N GLN A 74 -25.54 -15.51 -3.70
CA GLN A 74 -26.12 -16.82 -4.04
C GLN A 74 -27.24 -16.72 -5.10
N LYS A 75 -27.94 -15.58 -5.17
CA LYS A 75 -29.04 -15.33 -6.12
C LYS A 75 -28.55 -14.61 -7.38
N GLU A 76 -27.64 -13.65 -7.20
CA GLU A 76 -27.05 -12.86 -8.27
C GLU A 76 -25.55 -12.64 -8.00
N ALA A 77 -24.73 -13.60 -8.42
CA ALA A 77 -23.29 -13.64 -8.13
C ALA A 77 -22.47 -12.46 -8.68
N ALA A 78 -23.05 -11.65 -9.57
CA ALA A 78 -22.45 -10.45 -10.15
C ALA A 78 -22.93 -9.13 -9.51
N ASN A 79 -23.81 -9.16 -8.50
CA ASN A 79 -24.35 -7.95 -7.85
C ASN A 79 -23.20 -7.09 -7.27
N PRO A 80 -22.95 -5.87 -7.81
CA PRO A 80 -21.73 -5.13 -7.52
C PRO A 80 -21.72 -4.53 -6.11
N TYR A 81 -22.90 -4.22 -5.56
CA TYR A 81 -23.06 -3.72 -4.19
C TYR A 81 -22.73 -4.81 -3.17
N ALA A 82 -23.29 -6.02 -3.34
CA ALA A 82 -23.03 -7.14 -2.45
C ALA A 82 -21.57 -7.64 -2.54
N LEU A 83 -20.98 -7.65 -3.75
CA LEU A 83 -19.55 -7.92 -3.94
C LEU A 83 -18.67 -6.91 -3.18
N THR A 84 -18.99 -5.63 -3.24
CA THR A 84 -18.22 -4.58 -2.55
C THR A 84 -18.34 -4.70 -1.02
N ILE A 85 -19.54 -4.96 -0.51
CA ILE A 85 -19.79 -5.21 0.92
C ILE A 85 -18.96 -6.42 1.40
N ARG A 86 -18.98 -7.54 0.66
CA ARG A 86 -18.17 -8.73 0.98
C ARG A 86 -16.67 -8.41 0.92
N ALA A 87 -16.21 -7.76 -0.14
CA ALA A 87 -14.81 -7.39 -0.32
C ALA A 87 -14.28 -6.55 0.86
N PHE A 88 -15.02 -5.51 1.27
CA PHE A 88 -14.66 -4.67 2.41
C PHE A 88 -14.55 -5.48 3.72
N ILE A 89 -15.57 -6.28 4.03
CA ILE A 89 -15.63 -7.04 5.29
C ILE A 89 -14.53 -8.12 5.34
N VAL A 90 -14.33 -8.85 4.24
CA VAL A 90 -13.27 -9.86 4.14
C VAL A 90 -11.88 -9.22 4.20
N ALA A 91 -11.66 -8.05 3.60
CA ALA A 91 -10.40 -7.31 3.72
C ALA A 91 -10.12 -6.91 5.17
N LYS A 92 -11.08 -6.26 5.84
CA LYS A 92 -11.00 -5.90 7.27
C LYS A 92 -10.68 -7.11 8.13
N GLY A 93 -11.47 -8.18 8.01
CA GLY A 93 -11.33 -9.40 8.80
C GLY A 93 -9.98 -10.08 8.56
N THR A 94 -9.49 -10.09 7.32
CA THR A 94 -8.19 -10.68 6.96
C THR A 94 -7.04 -9.92 7.60
N ILE A 95 -6.99 -8.59 7.46
CA ILE A 95 -5.90 -7.78 8.01
C ILE A 95 -5.95 -7.73 9.54
N GLN A 96 -7.13 -7.53 10.14
CA GLN A 96 -7.30 -7.53 11.60
C GLN A 96 -6.96 -8.89 12.22
N GLY A 97 -7.44 -9.99 11.61
CA GLY A 97 -7.15 -11.36 12.04
C GLY A 97 -5.66 -11.68 11.94
N MET A 98 -5.02 -11.36 10.82
CA MET A 98 -3.57 -11.49 10.63
C MET A 98 -2.81 -10.73 11.73
N MET A 99 -3.05 -9.42 11.89
CA MET A 99 -2.31 -8.61 12.87
C MET A 99 -2.54 -9.07 14.32
N THR A 100 -3.77 -9.47 14.68
CA THR A 100 -4.08 -9.99 16.01
C THR A 100 -3.36 -11.32 16.28
N THR A 101 -3.28 -12.22 15.29
CA THR A 101 -2.51 -13.47 15.43
C THR A 101 -1.01 -13.20 15.51
N LEU A 102 -0.47 -12.30 14.68
CA LEU A 102 0.95 -11.92 14.72
C LEU A 102 1.35 -11.34 16.09
N VAL A 103 0.55 -10.42 16.65
CA VAL A 103 0.80 -9.84 17.98
C VAL A 103 0.74 -10.91 19.07
N LYS A 104 -0.28 -11.77 19.08
CA LYS A 104 -0.39 -12.87 20.05
C LYS A 104 0.77 -13.88 19.97
N MET A 105 1.35 -14.09 18.79
CA MET A 105 2.54 -14.94 18.61
C MET A 105 3.82 -14.27 19.15
N LEU A 106 3.92 -12.94 19.12
CA LEU A 106 5.03 -12.19 19.75
C LEU A 106 4.88 -12.15 21.28
N ASP A 107 3.68 -11.85 21.79
CA ASP A 107 3.39 -11.70 23.23
C ASP A 107 3.51 -13.03 24.00
N SER A 108 3.27 -14.17 23.34
CA SER A 108 3.37 -15.51 23.97
C SER A 108 4.81 -16.02 24.16
N GLY A 109 5.80 -15.14 24.06
CA GLY A 109 7.20 -15.47 24.34
C GLY A 109 7.88 -16.28 23.24
N VAL A 110 7.28 -16.38 22.04
CA VAL A 110 7.95 -16.95 20.87
C VAL A 110 9.05 -15.97 20.43
N SER A 111 10.24 -16.14 21.04
CA SER A 111 11.48 -15.46 20.67
C SER A 111 11.76 -15.56 19.16
N ALA A 112 12.69 -14.75 18.64
CA ALA A 112 12.93 -14.51 17.19
C ALA A 112 12.74 -15.70 16.24
N ARG A 113 13.11 -16.93 16.67
CA ARG A 113 12.67 -18.25 16.13
C ARG A 113 11.25 -18.28 15.51
N ALA A 114 10.33 -17.45 16.01
CA ALA A 114 9.01 -17.17 15.45
C ALA A 114 8.99 -17.03 13.91
N PHE A 115 9.95 -16.34 13.30
CA PHE A 115 9.91 -16.04 11.86
C PHE A 115 9.94 -17.29 10.95
N GLN A 116 10.38 -18.45 11.45
CA GLN A 116 10.34 -19.72 10.73
C GLN A 116 9.11 -20.59 11.00
N HIS A 117 8.26 -20.27 11.98
CA HIS A 117 7.13 -21.15 12.31
C HIS A 117 6.24 -21.42 11.08
N ALA A 118 5.91 -22.69 10.87
CA ALA A 118 5.00 -23.10 9.80
C ALA A 118 3.67 -22.34 9.88
N ASP A 119 3.26 -21.98 11.10
CA ASP A 119 2.06 -21.23 11.45
C ASP A 119 2.11 -19.76 11.03
N MET A 120 3.24 -19.07 11.20
CA MET A 120 3.45 -17.72 10.66
C MET A 120 3.32 -17.74 9.13
N ARG A 121 3.95 -18.72 8.48
CA ARG A 121 3.83 -18.92 7.01
C ARG A 121 2.43 -19.36 6.59
N ARG A 122 1.65 -20.01 7.47
CA ARG A 122 0.24 -20.38 7.29
C ARG A 122 -0.66 -19.14 7.34
N VAL A 123 -0.49 -18.27 8.34
CA VAL A 123 -1.19 -16.99 8.50
C VAL A 123 -1.00 -16.11 7.26
N TYR A 124 0.25 -15.89 6.84
CA TYR A 124 0.54 -15.09 5.64
C TYR A 124 -0.05 -15.70 4.35
N LYS A 125 0.03 -17.03 4.16
CA LYS A 125 -0.59 -17.69 2.99
C LYS A 125 -2.11 -17.55 2.98
N ASN A 126 -2.75 -17.70 4.14
CA ASN A 126 -4.20 -17.56 4.27
C ASN A 126 -4.63 -16.11 3.99
N ALA A 127 -3.85 -15.13 4.46
CA ALA A 127 -4.11 -13.72 4.20
C ALA A 127 -3.99 -13.38 2.70
N ASP A 128 -2.92 -13.83 2.02
CA ASP A 128 -2.77 -13.69 0.57
C ASP A 128 -3.95 -14.29 -0.21
N ALA A 129 -4.40 -15.49 0.19
CA ALA A 129 -5.52 -16.19 -0.45
C ALA A 129 -6.90 -15.53 -0.20
N MET A 130 -7.10 -14.85 0.94
CA MET A 130 -8.34 -14.08 1.15
C MET A 130 -8.29 -12.73 0.44
N LEU A 131 -7.13 -12.05 0.43
CA LEU A 131 -6.94 -10.81 -0.34
C LEU A 131 -7.04 -11.06 -1.85
N GLU A 132 -6.72 -12.26 -2.35
CA GLU A 132 -6.99 -12.65 -3.74
C GLU A 132 -8.49 -12.66 -4.05
N LYS A 133 -9.33 -13.17 -3.13
CA LYS A 133 -10.80 -13.14 -3.28
C LYS A 133 -11.32 -11.70 -3.24
N VAL A 134 -10.87 -10.88 -2.29
CA VAL A 134 -11.19 -9.44 -2.23
C VAL A 134 -10.86 -8.76 -3.55
N ALA A 135 -9.67 -9.01 -4.09
CA ALA A 135 -9.24 -8.42 -5.37
C ALA A 135 -10.04 -8.92 -6.59
N SER A 136 -10.69 -10.08 -6.50
CA SER A 136 -11.60 -10.62 -7.51
C SER A 136 -12.99 -10.01 -7.39
N ASP A 137 -13.51 -9.87 -6.16
CA ASP A 137 -14.81 -9.25 -5.90
C ASP A 137 -14.80 -7.78 -6.33
N LEU A 138 -13.77 -7.00 -5.96
CA LEU A 138 -13.57 -5.62 -6.43
C LEU A 138 -13.43 -5.55 -7.96
N ALA A 139 -12.77 -6.52 -8.59
CA ALA A 139 -12.64 -6.58 -10.06
C ALA A 139 -13.95 -6.83 -10.81
N MET A 140 -14.90 -7.48 -10.14
CA MET A 140 -16.20 -7.83 -10.69
C MET A 140 -17.25 -6.74 -10.39
N ALA A 141 -17.21 -6.15 -9.20
CA ALA A 141 -18.00 -4.98 -8.85
C ALA A 141 -17.68 -3.77 -9.75
N ALA A 142 -16.40 -3.48 -9.99
CA ALA A 142 -15.93 -2.36 -10.83
C ALA A 142 -16.16 -2.57 -12.36
N ARG A 143 -17.04 -3.49 -12.73
CA ARG A 143 -17.62 -3.62 -14.07
C ARG A 143 -18.89 -2.78 -14.23
N SER A 144 -19.63 -2.55 -13.15
CA SER A 144 -20.70 -1.54 -13.13
C SER A 144 -20.07 -0.15 -13.09
N ASP A 145 -20.61 0.78 -13.89
CA ASP A 145 -20.29 2.21 -13.83
C ASP A 145 -21.22 2.98 -12.88
N LYS A 146 -22.19 2.29 -12.25
CA LYS A 146 -23.17 2.87 -11.32
C LYS A 146 -22.97 2.47 -9.86
N VAL A 147 -22.12 1.49 -9.60
CA VAL A 147 -21.86 0.98 -8.23
C VAL A 147 -21.37 2.10 -7.31
N HIS A 148 -22.10 2.30 -6.21
CA HIS A 148 -21.74 3.26 -5.17
C HIS A 148 -22.22 2.80 -3.79
N LEU A 149 -21.42 3.04 -2.75
CA LEU A 149 -21.77 2.73 -1.35
C LEU A 149 -21.68 3.99 -0.50
N GLU A 150 -22.81 4.42 0.05
CA GLU A 150 -22.82 5.51 1.02
C GLU A 150 -22.52 4.99 2.43
N LEU A 151 -21.43 5.47 3.04
CA LEU A 151 -20.95 5.01 4.34
C LEU A 151 -20.39 6.16 5.20
N CYS A 152 -20.99 6.39 6.36
CA CYS A 152 -20.38 7.12 7.46
C CYS A 152 -19.49 6.16 8.28
N LEU A 153 -18.19 6.09 7.98
CA LEU A 153 -17.22 5.28 8.73
C LEU A 153 -17.11 5.73 10.20
N ALA A 154 -17.21 7.05 10.42
CA ALA A 154 -17.14 7.71 11.72
C ALA A 154 -18.39 7.52 12.60
N CYS A 155 -19.41 6.83 12.07
CA CYS A 155 -20.63 6.44 12.78
C CYS A 155 -20.55 5.01 13.36
N TRP A 156 -19.44 4.29 13.14
CA TRP A 156 -19.25 2.92 13.63
C TRP A 156 -18.84 2.87 15.11
N GLU A 157 -19.71 2.29 15.93
CA GLU A 157 -19.45 1.89 17.31
C GLU A 157 -18.83 0.47 17.31
N VAL A 158 -17.51 0.39 17.15
CA VAL A 158 -16.75 -0.85 16.95
C VAL A 158 -15.49 -0.84 17.82
N ASP A 159 -15.19 -1.97 18.49
CA ASP A 159 -13.92 -2.16 19.21
C ASP A 159 -12.84 -2.54 18.18
N TRP A 160 -12.06 -1.56 17.73
CA TRP A 160 -11.05 -1.73 16.68
C TRP A 160 -9.79 -2.39 17.21
N ASN A 161 -9.48 -2.16 18.48
CA ASN A 161 -8.28 -2.66 19.14
C ASN A 161 -8.51 -4.01 19.86
N ASN A 162 -9.77 -4.48 19.90
CA ASN A 162 -10.21 -5.76 20.46
C ASN A 162 -9.89 -5.90 21.96
N ASN A 163 -10.12 -4.86 22.76
CA ASN A 163 -9.91 -4.89 24.22
C ASN A 163 -11.13 -5.33 25.05
N GLY A 164 -12.29 -5.55 24.41
CA GLY A 164 -13.54 -5.98 25.04
C GLY A 164 -14.54 -4.85 25.30
N ARG A 165 -14.22 -3.60 24.91
CA ARG A 165 -15.12 -2.45 24.98
C ARG A 165 -14.77 -1.41 23.91
N ILE A 166 -15.78 -0.67 23.47
CA ILE A 166 -15.59 0.47 22.57
C ILE A 166 -15.23 1.68 23.41
N ASP A 167 -14.01 2.20 23.31
CA ASP A 167 -13.55 3.36 24.10
C ASP A 167 -13.52 4.69 23.30
N ARG A 168 -12.75 5.68 23.76
CA ARG A 168 -12.64 6.99 23.10
C ARG A 168 -11.75 6.92 21.85
N ALA A 169 -10.70 6.11 21.85
CA ALA A 169 -9.81 5.96 20.69
C ALA A 169 -10.56 5.31 19.52
N ASP A 170 -11.35 4.28 19.81
CA ASP A 170 -12.19 3.58 18.82
C ASP A 170 -13.16 4.52 18.11
N ARG A 171 -13.88 5.35 18.86
CA ARG A 171 -14.85 6.31 18.31
C ARG A 171 -14.21 7.44 17.52
N LEU A 172 -12.99 7.84 17.87
CA LEU A 172 -12.26 8.92 17.19
C LEU A 172 -11.53 8.45 15.92
N LEU A 173 -11.32 7.14 15.73
CA LEU A 173 -10.43 6.58 14.70
C LEU A 173 -10.71 7.09 13.28
N PHE A 174 -11.98 7.29 12.91
CA PHE A 174 -12.40 7.79 11.60
C PHE A 174 -13.00 9.20 11.63
N GLN A 175 -12.94 9.90 12.78
CA GLN A 175 -13.48 11.25 12.88
C GLN A 175 -12.50 12.29 12.34
N VAL A 176 -13.00 13.22 11.53
CA VAL A 176 -12.21 14.38 11.11
C VAL A 176 -11.94 15.25 12.35
N GLU A 177 -10.70 15.35 12.80
CA GLU A 177 -10.36 16.17 13.99
C GLU A 177 -10.00 17.63 13.66
N LYS A 178 -9.74 17.95 12.38
CA LYS A 178 -9.22 19.26 11.95
C LYS A 178 -9.90 19.77 10.69
N ASP A 179 -9.97 21.09 10.54
CA ASP A 179 -10.35 21.76 9.29
C ASP A 179 -9.17 21.87 8.30
N ALA A 180 -9.43 22.42 7.11
CA ALA A 180 -8.42 22.62 6.06
C ALA A 180 -7.32 23.65 6.42
N ARG A 181 -7.44 24.34 7.56
CA ARG A 181 -6.45 25.24 8.13
C ARG A 181 -5.67 24.58 9.29
N GLY A 182 -5.92 23.30 9.54
CA GLY A 182 -5.31 22.52 10.63
C GLY A 182 -5.88 22.82 12.02
N GLN A 183 -6.91 23.66 12.12
CA GLN A 183 -7.58 24.04 13.37
C GLN A 183 -8.50 22.91 13.84
N LYS A 184 -8.62 22.69 15.15
CA LYS A 184 -9.43 21.60 15.69
C LYS A 184 -10.93 21.85 15.50
N LEU A 185 -11.66 20.87 14.97
CA LEU A 185 -13.11 20.91 14.92
C LEU A 185 -13.71 20.67 16.32
N PRO A 186 -14.76 21.41 16.74
CA PRO A 186 -15.49 21.14 17.98
C PRO A 186 -16.05 19.72 18.00
N LEU A 187 -16.09 19.06 19.17
CA LEU A 187 -16.43 17.63 19.27
C LEU A 187 -17.76 17.26 18.59
N GLU A 188 -18.78 18.11 18.77
CA GLU A 188 -20.14 17.95 18.24
C GLU A 188 -20.32 18.42 16.78
N SER A 189 -19.26 18.89 16.11
CA SER A 189 -19.37 19.37 14.73
C SER A 189 -19.73 18.21 13.77
N PRO A 190 -20.77 18.34 12.92
CA PRO A 190 -21.18 17.27 12.01
C PRO A 190 -20.10 16.94 10.97
N LEU A 191 -19.22 17.90 10.65
CA LEU A 191 -18.04 17.70 9.79
C LEU A 191 -17.08 16.62 10.31
N ARG A 192 -17.16 16.27 11.60
CA ARG A 192 -16.36 15.21 12.21
C ARG A 192 -16.89 13.81 11.91
N LYS A 193 -18.15 13.68 11.46
CA LYS A 193 -18.79 12.40 11.08
C LYS A 193 -19.37 12.44 9.66
N PRO A 194 -18.53 12.61 8.63
CA PRO A 194 -19.00 12.63 7.25
C PRO A 194 -19.49 11.26 6.79
N THR A 195 -20.51 11.27 5.94
CA THR A 195 -20.83 10.14 5.04
C THR A 195 -20.03 10.35 3.77
N TYR A 196 -19.34 9.30 3.30
CA TYR A 196 -18.68 9.27 2.00
C TYR A 196 -19.52 8.49 0.99
N ARG A 197 -19.40 8.84 -0.29
CA ARG A 197 -19.95 8.11 -1.42
C ARG A 197 -18.81 7.35 -2.09
N PHE A 198 -18.64 6.08 -1.75
CA PHE A 198 -17.58 5.24 -2.33
C PHE A 198 -17.99 4.75 -3.72
N ASP A 199 -17.22 5.05 -4.76
CA ASP A 199 -17.59 4.83 -6.17
C ASP A 199 -16.77 3.71 -6.87
N ARG A 200 -16.88 3.57 -8.20
CA ARG A 200 -16.03 2.71 -9.04
C ARG A 200 -14.55 3.12 -9.06
N GLY A 201 -14.21 4.40 -9.07
CA GLY A 201 -12.85 4.90 -8.89
C GLY A 201 -12.24 4.38 -7.58
N ASP A 202 -13.00 4.42 -6.49
CA ASP A 202 -12.60 3.85 -5.20
C ASP A 202 -12.46 2.33 -5.22
N LEU A 203 -13.23 1.60 -6.03
CA LEU A 203 -13.00 0.17 -6.25
C LEU A 203 -11.65 -0.09 -6.94
N TYR A 204 -11.17 0.79 -7.82
CA TYR A 204 -9.82 0.69 -8.39
C TYR A 204 -8.75 1.03 -7.35
N TRP A 205 -8.95 2.08 -6.54
CA TRP A 205 -8.04 2.45 -5.44
C TRP A 205 -7.91 1.33 -4.41
N ALA A 206 -9.02 0.84 -3.85
CA ALA A 206 -9.04 -0.23 -2.86
C ALA A 206 -8.39 -1.51 -3.41
N ARG A 207 -8.59 -1.80 -4.71
CA ARG A 207 -7.96 -2.96 -5.36
C ARG A 207 -6.46 -2.75 -5.57
N ALA A 208 -6.00 -1.53 -5.85
CA ALA A 208 -4.56 -1.21 -5.91
C ALA A 208 -3.89 -1.46 -4.56
N TYR A 209 -4.48 -0.94 -3.48
CA TYR A 209 -4.02 -1.17 -2.10
C TYR A 209 -3.94 -2.65 -1.76
N VAL A 210 -4.96 -3.45 -2.11
CA VAL A 210 -4.95 -4.91 -1.96
C VAL A 210 -3.83 -5.58 -2.77
N MET A 211 -3.49 -5.10 -3.98
CA MET A 211 -2.32 -5.61 -4.71
C MET A 211 -1.01 -5.32 -3.96
N PHE A 212 -0.84 -4.12 -3.39
CA PHE A 212 0.35 -3.77 -2.60
C PHE A 212 0.43 -4.60 -1.30
N GLN A 213 -0.68 -4.85 -0.61
CA GLN A 213 -0.73 -5.76 0.54
C GLN A 213 -0.31 -7.19 0.18
N ARG A 214 -0.90 -7.76 -0.89
CA ARG A 214 -0.50 -9.09 -1.39
C ARG A 214 0.95 -9.14 -1.82
N ALA A 215 1.48 -8.05 -2.37
CA ALA A 215 2.88 -7.92 -2.75
C ALA A 215 3.80 -7.92 -1.52
N ALA A 216 3.46 -7.19 -0.44
CA ALA A 216 4.21 -7.22 0.81
C ALA A 216 4.21 -8.62 1.45
N ILE A 217 3.04 -9.27 1.52
CA ILE A 217 2.89 -10.63 2.06
C ILE A 217 3.67 -11.67 1.25
N ASN A 218 3.61 -11.59 -0.09
CA ASN A 218 4.42 -12.45 -0.96
C ASN A 218 5.92 -12.13 -0.89
N GLY A 219 6.27 -10.88 -0.60
CA GLY A 219 7.62 -10.45 -0.24
C GLY A 219 8.09 -11.21 1.00
N ILE A 220 7.39 -11.11 2.12
CA ILE A 220 7.73 -11.82 3.37
C ILE A 220 7.83 -13.34 3.14
N LEU A 221 6.83 -13.95 2.49
CA LEU A 221 6.79 -15.39 2.23
C LEU A 221 7.91 -15.91 1.32
N ALA A 222 8.57 -15.05 0.56
CA ALA A 222 9.57 -15.48 -0.41
C ALA A 222 10.89 -15.98 0.23
N TYR A 223 11.20 -15.53 1.45
CA TYR A 223 12.52 -15.71 2.08
C TYR A 223 12.47 -16.61 3.32
N ASP A 224 13.66 -16.91 3.79
CA ASP A 224 14.02 -17.39 5.11
C ASP A 224 14.55 -16.24 5.95
N TRP A 225 13.83 -15.91 7.01
CA TRP A 225 14.14 -14.79 7.90
C TRP A 225 14.87 -15.21 9.18
N SER A 226 15.18 -16.51 9.36
CA SER A 226 15.92 -17.06 10.52
C SER A 226 17.28 -16.38 10.79
N ALA A 227 17.88 -15.77 9.77
CA ALA A 227 19.11 -14.99 9.93
C ALA A 227 18.92 -13.69 10.76
N ILE A 228 17.67 -13.28 11.05
CA ILE A 228 17.37 -12.22 12.03
C ILE A 228 17.43 -12.77 13.48
N ASP A 229 17.27 -14.09 13.65
CA ASP A 229 17.27 -14.73 14.97
C ASP A 229 18.68 -14.77 15.57
N THR A 230 19.73 -14.87 14.74
CA THR A 230 21.13 -14.83 15.18
C THR A 230 21.57 -13.43 15.60
N LEU A 231 21.04 -12.39 14.92
CA LEU A 231 21.15 -10.98 15.33
C LEU A 231 20.61 -10.76 16.75
N ALA A 232 19.39 -11.25 17.03
CA ALA A 232 18.77 -11.13 18.35
C ALA A 232 19.59 -11.82 19.46
N GLN A 233 20.32 -12.89 19.11
CA GLN A 233 21.19 -13.64 20.02
C GLN A 233 22.59 -13.02 20.23
N ARG A 234 22.88 -11.83 19.66
CA ARG A 234 24.17 -11.13 19.75
C ARG A 234 25.38 -11.97 19.32
N GLN A 235 25.21 -12.95 18.45
CA GLN A 235 26.33 -13.73 17.94
C GLN A 235 27.27 -12.85 17.09
N ARG A 236 28.58 -13.13 17.11
CA ARG A 236 29.62 -12.34 16.40
C ARG A 236 29.64 -12.57 14.88
N GLU A 237 28.49 -12.85 14.27
CA GLU A 237 28.39 -13.07 12.83
C GLU A 237 28.73 -11.80 12.05
N LYS A 238 29.76 -11.85 11.20
CA LYS A 238 30.18 -10.70 10.39
C LYS A 238 29.25 -10.44 9.19
N ALA A 239 28.31 -11.33 8.91
CA ALA A 239 27.36 -11.21 7.81
C ALA A 239 26.07 -12.00 8.08
N ILE A 240 24.92 -11.40 7.80
CA ILE A 240 23.61 -12.02 7.93
C ILE A 240 23.14 -12.47 6.55
N LYS A 241 22.77 -13.76 6.39
CA LYS A 241 22.33 -14.30 5.08
C LYS A 241 20.83 -14.60 5.00
N ILE A 242 20.02 -13.58 4.69
CA ILE A 242 18.59 -13.75 4.39
C ILE A 242 18.47 -14.50 3.06
N THR A 243 18.14 -15.79 3.14
CA THR A 243 18.20 -16.72 2.02
C THR A 243 16.84 -16.85 1.33
N LEU A 244 16.84 -16.88 0.00
CA LEU A 244 15.68 -17.16 -0.80
C LEU A 244 15.15 -18.59 -0.58
N LYS A 245 13.83 -18.75 -0.49
CA LYS A 245 13.15 -20.06 -0.61
C LYS A 245 12.20 -20.16 -1.80
N ASP A 246 11.46 -19.10 -2.13
CA ASP A 246 10.47 -19.11 -3.23
C ASP A 246 10.82 -18.09 -4.35
N PRO A 247 11.58 -18.53 -5.37
CA PRO A 247 11.83 -17.78 -6.62
C PRO A 247 10.59 -17.18 -7.29
N LYS A 248 9.46 -17.88 -7.23
CA LYS A 248 8.25 -17.53 -7.98
C LYS A 248 7.52 -16.40 -7.29
N ARG A 249 7.57 -16.32 -5.95
CA ARG A 249 6.89 -15.27 -5.18
C ARG A 249 7.33 -13.85 -5.52
N MET A 250 8.61 -13.49 -5.60
CA MET A 250 8.92 -12.10 -6.02
C MET A 250 8.62 -11.80 -7.50
N LYS A 251 8.40 -12.81 -8.34
CA LYS A 251 7.84 -12.58 -9.69
C LYS A 251 6.35 -12.23 -9.60
N LEU A 252 5.62 -12.86 -8.68
CA LEU A 252 4.26 -12.48 -8.30
C LEU A 252 4.24 -11.10 -7.60
N VAL A 253 5.16 -10.79 -6.67
CA VAL A 253 5.31 -9.44 -6.08
C VAL A 253 5.49 -8.39 -7.19
N ARG A 254 6.38 -8.63 -8.16
CA ARG A 254 6.56 -7.71 -9.29
C ARG A 254 5.26 -7.53 -10.09
N ALA A 255 4.54 -8.62 -10.36
CA ALA A 255 3.27 -8.55 -11.09
C ALA A 255 2.20 -7.77 -10.30
N LEU A 256 2.07 -8.04 -9.00
CA LEU A 256 1.15 -7.36 -8.09
C LEU A 256 1.48 -5.86 -7.95
N VAL A 257 2.75 -5.47 -7.76
CA VAL A 257 3.11 -4.04 -7.68
C VAL A 257 2.86 -3.33 -9.02
N MET A 258 3.18 -3.95 -10.16
CA MET A 258 2.84 -3.38 -11.47
C MET A 258 1.32 -3.22 -11.64
N GLN A 259 0.54 -4.25 -11.29
CA GLN A 259 -0.92 -4.23 -11.33
C GLN A 259 -1.53 -3.21 -10.37
N GLY A 260 -0.93 -3.00 -9.20
CA GLY A 260 -1.29 -1.94 -8.25
C GLY A 260 -1.08 -0.56 -8.86
N LEU A 261 0.09 -0.29 -9.46
CA LEU A 261 0.37 0.98 -10.14
C LEU A 261 -0.56 1.22 -11.35
N GLU A 262 -0.94 0.17 -12.09
CA GLU A 262 -1.94 0.23 -13.16
C GLU A 262 -3.36 0.51 -12.62
N LEU A 263 -3.70 0.04 -11.41
CA LEU A 263 -4.98 0.31 -10.76
C LEU A 263 -5.03 1.71 -10.14
N SER A 264 -3.96 2.20 -9.52
CA SER A 264 -3.84 3.60 -9.06
C SER A 264 -3.97 4.59 -10.23
N ALA A 265 -3.42 4.25 -11.41
CA ALA A 265 -3.62 5.04 -12.62
C ALA A 265 -5.09 5.05 -13.06
N LYS A 266 -5.78 3.91 -13.02
CA LYS A 266 -7.21 3.80 -13.35
C LYS A 266 -8.15 4.49 -12.36
N ALA A 267 -7.82 4.48 -11.06
CA ALA A 267 -8.54 5.26 -10.06
C ALA A 267 -8.44 6.76 -10.40
N ARG A 268 -7.21 7.26 -10.61
CA ARG A 268 -6.95 8.64 -11.07
C ARG A 268 -7.66 8.99 -12.39
N GLU A 269 -7.78 8.05 -13.33
CA GLU A 269 -8.51 8.24 -14.59
C GLU A 269 -10.03 8.29 -14.38
N ALA A 270 -10.58 7.53 -13.43
CA ALA A 270 -11.99 7.62 -13.03
C ALA A 270 -12.29 8.98 -12.37
N TYR A 271 -11.51 9.37 -11.36
CA TYR A 271 -11.68 10.65 -10.64
C TYR A 271 -11.62 11.86 -11.60
N LEU A 272 -10.75 11.82 -12.62
CA LEU A 272 -10.69 12.89 -13.64
C LEU A 272 -11.83 12.85 -14.68
N ALA A 273 -12.55 11.73 -14.80
CA ALA A 273 -13.69 11.53 -15.70
C ALA A 273 -15.06 11.75 -15.02
N GLU A 274 -15.13 11.70 -13.69
CA GLU A 274 -16.35 11.98 -12.91
C GLU A 274 -16.90 13.40 -13.15
N THR A 275 -18.22 13.50 -13.00
CA THR A 275 -19.02 14.70 -13.33
C THR A 275 -19.93 15.15 -12.20
N ASP A 276 -20.25 14.25 -11.26
CA ASP A 276 -20.85 14.57 -9.98
C ASP A 276 -19.82 15.18 -8.99
N ASP A 277 -20.35 15.75 -7.91
CA ASP A 277 -19.61 16.39 -6.83
C ASP A 277 -20.37 16.11 -5.54
N ASP A 278 -20.32 14.86 -5.05
CA ASP A 278 -21.16 14.36 -3.96
C ASP A 278 -20.43 13.42 -2.99
N ARG A 279 -19.80 14.01 -1.97
CA ARG A 279 -19.23 13.32 -0.80
C ARG A 279 -18.05 12.38 -1.12
N GLU A 280 -17.16 12.84 -1.99
CA GLU A 280 -16.04 12.06 -2.53
C GLU A 280 -15.09 11.53 -1.45
N TRP A 281 -14.60 10.30 -1.63
CA TRP A 281 -13.51 9.72 -0.83
C TRP A 281 -12.14 10.25 -1.27
N VAL A 282 -11.83 10.18 -2.57
CA VAL A 282 -10.66 10.81 -3.20
C VAL A 282 -11.13 11.79 -4.27
N PRO A 283 -11.26 13.09 -3.97
CA PRO A 283 -11.73 14.07 -4.95
C PRO A 283 -10.72 14.28 -6.09
N SER A 284 -11.23 14.68 -7.25
CA SER A 284 -10.43 15.27 -8.33
C SER A 284 -10.21 16.77 -8.13
N PRO A 285 -9.34 17.43 -8.92
CA PRO A 285 -9.10 18.87 -8.85
C PRO A 285 -10.29 19.79 -9.19
N ARG A 286 -11.48 19.22 -9.49
CA ARG A 286 -12.71 19.96 -9.82
C ARG A 286 -13.79 19.82 -8.76
N GLN A 287 -13.85 18.65 -8.09
CA GLN A 287 -14.78 18.37 -7.01
C GLN A 287 -14.45 19.22 -5.76
N LYS A 288 -15.50 19.62 -5.04
CA LYS A 288 -15.45 20.46 -3.82
C LYS A 288 -16.25 19.84 -2.67
N SER A 289 -17.15 18.92 -2.99
CA SER A 289 -18.02 18.16 -2.08
C SER A 289 -17.25 16.98 -1.47
N HIS A 290 -16.11 17.27 -0.84
CA HIS A 290 -15.33 16.28 -0.12
C HIS A 290 -15.19 16.69 1.36
N PRO A 291 -15.37 15.78 2.32
CA PRO A 291 -15.21 16.10 3.75
C PRO A 291 -13.74 16.19 4.17
N MET A 292 -12.81 15.84 3.26
CA MET A 292 -11.37 15.85 3.51
C MET A 292 -10.84 17.29 3.69
N PRO A 293 -10.20 17.62 4.84
CA PRO A 293 -9.58 18.93 5.09
C PRO A 293 -8.25 19.16 4.32
N MET A 294 -8.21 18.85 3.03
CA MET A 294 -7.02 19.06 2.19
C MET A 294 -7.42 19.55 0.79
N ALA A 295 -6.72 20.55 0.27
CA ALA A 295 -7.00 21.14 -1.04
C ALA A 295 -6.29 20.34 -2.15
N VAL A 296 -7.06 19.56 -2.90
CA VAL A 296 -6.54 18.68 -3.94
C VAL A 296 -6.54 19.42 -5.29
N ASP A 297 -5.35 19.63 -5.88
CA ASP A 297 -5.18 20.42 -7.11
C ASP A 297 -4.62 19.62 -8.31
N ALA A 298 -4.61 20.26 -9.48
CA ALA A 298 -4.14 19.65 -10.72
C ALA A 298 -2.62 19.38 -10.75
N ARG A 299 -1.81 20.16 -10.01
CA ARG A 299 -0.35 19.97 -9.88
C ARG A 299 -0.04 18.73 -9.03
N LEU A 300 -0.82 18.50 -7.98
CA LEU A 300 -0.79 17.30 -7.14
C LEU A 300 -1.19 16.07 -7.97
N TYR A 301 -2.33 16.14 -8.68
CA TYR A 301 -2.80 15.06 -9.56
C TYR A 301 -1.82 14.73 -10.69
N GLN A 302 -1.13 15.72 -11.27
CA GLN A 302 -0.09 15.47 -12.26
C GLN A 302 1.18 14.90 -11.62
N THR A 303 1.59 15.40 -10.45
CA THR A 303 2.77 14.91 -9.74
C THR A 303 2.63 13.44 -9.35
N TRP A 304 1.44 13.00 -8.92
CA TRP A 304 1.16 11.58 -8.64
C TRP A 304 1.14 10.73 -9.92
N GLY A 305 0.46 11.16 -10.98
CA GLY A 305 0.46 10.45 -12.27
C GLY A 305 1.87 10.24 -12.83
N ASP A 306 2.71 11.26 -12.73
CA ASP A 306 4.11 11.18 -13.11
C ASP A 306 4.91 10.18 -12.25
N ILE A 307 4.72 10.19 -10.92
CA ILE A 307 5.39 9.27 -9.98
C ILE A 307 5.00 7.82 -10.25
N LEU A 308 3.72 7.53 -10.51
CA LEU A 308 3.27 6.20 -10.91
C LEU A 308 3.97 5.74 -12.20
N GLY A 309 4.09 6.63 -13.19
CA GLY A 309 4.81 6.37 -14.43
C GLY A 309 6.31 6.14 -14.23
N ASP A 310 6.97 6.90 -13.36
CA ASP A 310 8.39 6.70 -13.00
C ASP A 310 8.59 5.32 -12.32
N LEU A 311 7.72 4.96 -11.37
CA LEU A 311 7.75 3.66 -10.69
C LEU A 311 7.54 2.48 -11.66
N GLN A 312 6.61 2.60 -12.60
CA GLN A 312 6.42 1.60 -13.66
C GLN A 312 7.66 1.43 -14.56
N ARG A 313 8.40 2.52 -14.86
CA ARG A 313 9.65 2.46 -15.65
C ARG A 313 10.80 1.84 -14.86
N LEU A 314 10.94 2.17 -13.58
CA LEU A 314 11.91 1.59 -12.65
C LEU A 314 11.71 0.08 -12.48
N LEU A 315 10.50 -0.35 -12.12
CA LEU A 315 10.16 -1.78 -11.99
C LEU A 315 10.11 -2.50 -13.34
N GLY A 316 9.92 -1.76 -14.42
CA GLY A 316 10.14 -2.17 -15.81
C GLY A 316 11.60 -2.53 -16.13
N GLY A 317 12.57 -1.92 -15.45
CA GLY A 317 13.99 -1.96 -15.84
C GLY A 317 14.33 -1.06 -17.03
N LYS A 318 13.44 -0.10 -17.35
CA LYS A 318 13.66 0.91 -18.40
C LYS A 318 14.51 2.09 -17.90
N GLU A 319 14.43 2.35 -16.60
CA GLU A 319 15.14 3.40 -15.88
C GLU A 319 15.73 2.82 -14.59
N GLY A 320 16.78 3.45 -14.06
CA GLY A 320 17.41 3.11 -12.79
C GLY A 320 17.46 4.30 -11.85
N LEU A 321 17.52 4.02 -10.54
CA LEU A 321 17.75 5.08 -9.55
C LEU A 321 19.23 5.48 -9.58
N SER A 322 19.54 6.75 -9.83
CA SER A 322 20.93 7.25 -9.78
C SER A 322 21.46 7.18 -8.34
N ALA A 323 22.64 6.60 -8.17
CA ALA A 323 23.30 6.57 -6.87
C ALA A 323 23.64 7.99 -6.37
N ALA A 324 23.98 8.90 -7.28
CA ALA A 324 24.26 10.29 -6.94
C ALA A 324 23.04 11.04 -6.41
N GLU A 325 21.87 10.83 -7.03
CA GLU A 325 20.62 11.49 -6.63
C GLU A 325 20.09 10.93 -5.31
N ILE A 326 20.15 9.61 -5.11
CA ILE A 326 19.90 8.97 -3.80
C ILE A 326 20.81 9.58 -2.74
N THR A 327 22.11 9.67 -3.02
CA THR A 327 23.10 10.24 -2.08
C THR A 327 22.78 11.70 -1.76
N THR A 328 22.31 12.47 -2.75
CA THR A 328 21.88 13.87 -2.57
C THR A 328 20.65 13.99 -1.66
N LEU A 329 19.70 13.06 -1.71
CA LEU A 329 18.50 13.05 -0.86
C LEU A 329 18.85 12.90 0.63
N PHE A 330 19.82 12.06 0.97
CA PHE A 330 20.25 11.80 2.35
C PHE A 330 21.38 12.72 2.83
N HIS A 331 22.28 13.14 1.94
CA HIS A 331 23.48 13.91 2.26
C HIS A 331 23.66 15.15 1.37
N PRO A 332 22.74 16.14 1.41
CA PRO A 332 22.73 17.29 0.51
C PRO A 332 23.91 18.27 0.68
N LYS A 333 24.81 18.04 1.65
CA LYS A 333 26.04 18.84 1.88
C LYS A 333 27.29 18.25 1.20
N TRP A 334 27.20 17.10 0.54
CA TRP A 334 28.34 16.52 -0.18
C TRP A 334 28.55 17.23 -1.52
N LYS A 335 29.82 17.41 -1.93
CA LYS A 335 30.21 18.06 -3.20
C LYS A 335 30.55 17.09 -4.33
N THR A 336 30.68 15.82 -4.01
CA THR A 336 31.00 14.71 -4.92
C THR A 336 30.10 13.54 -4.57
N PHE A 337 29.76 12.73 -5.57
CA PHE A 337 28.74 11.69 -5.48
C PHE A 337 29.19 10.41 -6.19
N PRO A 338 28.69 9.22 -5.80
CA PRO A 338 28.95 7.99 -6.52
C PRO A 338 28.17 7.97 -7.84
N GLY A 339 28.82 7.57 -8.93
CA GLY A 339 28.18 7.34 -10.22
C GLY A 339 27.29 6.09 -10.23
N GLY A 340 26.78 5.77 -11.42
CA GLY A 340 26.00 4.55 -11.65
C GLY A 340 24.60 4.54 -11.05
N PHE A 341 23.92 3.40 -11.24
CA PHE A 341 22.47 3.26 -11.10
C PHE A 341 22.08 1.94 -10.44
N ILE A 342 20.97 1.94 -9.69
CA ILE A 342 20.34 0.73 -9.15
C ILE A 342 19.20 0.29 -10.08
N ASP A 343 19.39 -0.86 -10.71
CA ASP A 343 18.46 -1.51 -11.64
C ASP A 343 17.40 -2.31 -10.86
N LEU A 344 16.35 -1.62 -10.40
CA LEU A 344 15.23 -2.23 -9.68
C LEU A 344 14.48 -3.26 -10.54
N GLY A 345 14.37 -3.05 -11.84
CA GLY A 345 13.76 -3.99 -12.76
C GLY A 345 14.48 -5.35 -12.78
N ALA A 346 15.81 -5.34 -12.93
CA ALA A 346 16.60 -6.57 -12.82
C ALA A 346 16.64 -7.11 -11.38
N MET A 347 16.51 -6.28 -10.35
CA MET A 347 16.27 -6.79 -9.00
C MET A 347 14.96 -7.58 -8.95
N PHE A 348 13.81 -7.11 -9.42
CA PHE A 348 12.58 -7.89 -9.33
C PHE A 348 12.48 -9.07 -10.32
N GLN A 349 13.02 -8.94 -11.55
CA GLN A 349 13.05 -10.02 -12.55
C GLN A 349 14.08 -11.11 -12.22
N ASN A 350 15.29 -10.69 -11.85
CA ASN A 350 16.48 -11.51 -11.73
C ASN A 350 17.19 -11.41 -10.35
N PRO A 351 16.49 -11.50 -9.20
CA PRO A 351 17.07 -11.11 -7.90
C PRO A 351 18.23 -12.01 -7.35
N LYS A 352 18.64 -11.82 -6.07
CA LYS A 352 19.60 -12.68 -5.32
C LYS A 352 19.29 -12.73 -3.81
N ASP A 353 19.75 -13.78 -3.12
CA ASP A 353 19.94 -13.82 -1.64
C ASP A 353 20.58 -12.55 -1.09
N PHE A 354 20.22 -12.14 0.14
CA PHE A 354 20.95 -11.09 0.83
C PHE A 354 22.11 -11.64 1.62
N THR A 355 23.20 -10.89 1.59
CA THR A 355 24.30 -11.02 2.53
C THR A 355 24.57 -9.63 3.07
N LEU A 356 23.98 -9.33 4.23
CA LEU A 356 24.15 -8.07 4.93
C LEU A 356 25.43 -8.18 5.76
N HIS A 357 26.56 -7.87 5.12
CA HIS A 357 27.87 -7.80 5.80
C HIS A 357 27.86 -6.63 6.79
N LEU A 358 27.84 -6.92 8.10
CA LEU A 358 27.70 -5.89 9.13
C LEU A 358 28.83 -4.85 9.09
N PRO A 359 30.12 -5.20 8.94
CA PRO A 359 31.19 -4.20 8.78
C PRO A 359 30.99 -3.30 7.55
N THR A 360 30.46 -3.83 6.45
CA THR A 360 30.17 -3.09 5.21
C THR A 360 29.01 -2.10 5.40
N ILE A 361 28.01 -2.44 6.23
CA ILE A 361 26.88 -1.58 6.56
C ILE A 361 27.29 -0.49 7.55
N MET A 362 28.08 -0.83 8.58
CA MET A 362 28.65 0.17 9.49
C MET A 362 29.55 1.16 8.74
N ALA A 363 30.43 0.67 7.86
CA ALA A 363 31.26 1.52 7.01
C ALA A 363 30.44 2.42 6.05
N TRP A 364 29.23 2.00 5.65
CA TRP A 364 28.31 2.86 4.88
C TRP A 364 27.68 3.95 5.76
N LEU A 365 27.19 3.60 6.96
CA LEU A 365 26.57 4.53 7.91
C LEU A 365 27.58 5.57 8.45
N GLU A 366 28.83 5.16 8.62
CA GLU A 366 29.93 6.01 9.11
C GLU A 366 30.63 6.79 7.98
N PHE A 367 30.33 6.49 6.71
CA PHE A 367 31.06 7.01 5.54
C PHE A 367 31.15 8.54 5.52
N ARG A 368 32.37 9.05 5.36
CA ARG A 368 32.66 10.49 5.18
C ARG A 368 33.25 10.73 3.78
N PRO A 369 32.87 11.82 3.08
CA PRO A 369 33.42 12.14 1.75
C PRO A 369 34.96 12.20 1.64
N ARG A 370 35.67 12.36 2.77
CA ARG A 370 37.14 12.32 2.85
C ARG A 370 37.75 10.97 2.42
N HIS A 371 36.98 9.88 2.40
CA HIS A 371 37.43 8.56 1.93
C HIS A 371 37.35 8.38 0.39
N GLY A 372 36.78 9.37 -0.33
CA GLY A 372 36.70 9.36 -1.79
C GLY A 372 35.52 8.54 -2.33
N MET A 373 34.93 8.98 -3.46
CA MET A 373 33.71 8.37 -3.99
C MET A 373 33.90 6.97 -4.57
N GLY A 374 35.10 6.62 -5.04
CA GLY A 374 35.40 5.27 -5.54
C GLY A 374 35.24 4.17 -4.49
N GLU A 375 35.43 4.48 -3.20
CA GLU A 375 35.12 3.54 -2.12
C GLU A 375 33.61 3.32 -1.98
N LEU A 376 32.80 4.40 -2.06
CA LEU A 376 31.34 4.30 -2.00
C LEU A 376 30.76 3.58 -3.22
N GLU A 377 31.29 3.82 -4.43
CA GLU A 377 30.93 3.04 -5.63
C GLU A 377 31.27 1.55 -5.48
N ARG A 378 32.45 1.23 -4.92
CA ARG A 378 32.84 -0.15 -4.58
C ARG A 378 31.88 -0.77 -3.56
N LEU A 379 31.44 -0.01 -2.57
CA LEU A 379 30.50 -0.43 -1.52
C LEU A 379 29.11 -0.74 -2.09
N LEU A 380 28.57 0.16 -2.91
CA LEU A 380 27.32 -0.03 -3.65
C LEU A 380 27.42 -1.21 -4.63
N GLY A 381 28.56 -1.35 -5.31
CA GLY A 381 28.88 -2.49 -6.17
C GLY A 381 28.90 -3.82 -5.42
N ALA A 382 29.40 -3.86 -4.17
CA ALA A 382 29.33 -5.07 -3.34
C ALA A 382 27.89 -5.38 -2.89
N ILE A 383 27.18 -4.38 -2.36
CA ILE A 383 25.81 -4.53 -1.82
C ILE A 383 24.83 -4.96 -2.91
N PHE A 384 24.77 -4.23 -4.03
CA PHE A 384 23.82 -4.52 -5.11
C PHE A 384 24.36 -5.55 -6.10
N GLY A 385 25.68 -5.63 -6.34
CA GLY A 385 26.27 -6.54 -7.32
C GLY A 385 25.84 -6.18 -8.75
N ARG A 386 25.48 -7.19 -9.56
CA ARG A 386 25.04 -7.03 -10.96
C ARG A 386 23.82 -6.11 -11.22
N TYR A 387 23.14 -5.60 -10.19
CA TYR A 387 22.07 -4.59 -10.32
C TYR A 387 22.60 -3.17 -10.18
N TYR A 388 23.83 -2.99 -9.69
CA TYR A 388 24.55 -1.74 -9.84
C TYR A 388 25.08 -1.68 -11.28
N LYS A 389 24.65 -0.67 -12.03
CA LYS A 389 25.04 -0.43 -13.43
C LYS A 389 25.90 0.82 -13.52
N LYS A 390 26.98 0.79 -14.30
CA LYS A 390 27.73 2.02 -14.65
C LYS A 390 26.88 2.98 -15.49
N THR A 391 26.03 2.44 -16.36
CA THR A 391 25.21 3.19 -17.32
C THR A 391 23.78 2.66 -17.34
N MET A 392 22.80 3.55 -17.16
CA MET A 392 21.36 3.30 -17.31
C MET A 392 20.68 4.66 -17.56
N LYS A 393 19.43 4.69 -18.04
CA LYS A 393 18.65 5.94 -18.05
C LYS A 393 18.28 6.30 -16.60
N PRO A 394 18.55 7.53 -16.11
CA PRO A 394 18.04 7.97 -14.80
C PRO A 394 16.51 8.02 -14.79
N SER A 395 15.91 7.67 -13.65
CA SER A 395 14.48 7.90 -13.42
C SER A 395 14.24 9.26 -12.76
N PRO A 396 13.31 10.10 -13.28
CA PRO A 396 12.93 11.38 -12.68
C PRO A 396 12.43 11.33 -11.22
N LEU A 397 12.05 10.14 -10.70
CA LEU A 397 11.48 9.96 -9.37
C LEU A 397 12.29 10.61 -8.24
N THR A 398 13.61 10.44 -8.28
CA THR A 398 14.57 10.99 -7.31
C THR A 398 14.49 12.52 -7.24
N GLY A 399 14.46 13.19 -8.40
CA GLY A 399 14.31 14.63 -8.53
C GLY A 399 12.94 15.13 -8.05
N ARG A 400 11.87 14.37 -8.31
CA ARG A 400 10.51 14.67 -7.81
C ARG A 400 10.43 14.58 -6.29
N LEU A 401 10.95 13.49 -5.71
CA LEU A 401 11.02 13.30 -4.26
C LEU A 401 11.90 14.36 -3.59
N LYS A 402 13.00 14.79 -4.24
CA LYS A 402 13.82 15.91 -3.77
C LYS A 402 12.98 17.20 -3.76
N ARG A 403 12.31 17.53 -4.85
CA ARG A 403 11.44 18.73 -4.94
C ARG A 403 10.37 18.71 -3.84
N MET A 404 9.68 17.59 -3.65
CA MET A 404 8.67 17.41 -2.60
C MET A 404 9.25 17.62 -1.19
N LYS A 405 10.45 17.09 -0.92
CA LYS A 405 11.17 17.32 0.34
C LYS A 405 11.60 18.78 0.50
N ASP A 406 12.04 19.44 -0.55
CA ASP A 406 12.47 20.85 -0.51
C ASP A 406 11.27 21.80 -0.29
N GLU A 407 10.13 21.55 -0.96
CA GLU A 407 8.85 22.24 -0.75
C GLU A 407 8.40 22.15 0.72
N LEU A 408 8.44 20.95 1.31
CA LEU A 408 8.18 20.72 2.74
C LEU A 408 9.17 21.46 3.64
N SER A 409 10.46 21.46 3.29
CA SER A 409 11.52 22.07 4.09
C SER A 409 11.47 23.60 4.09
N ARG A 410 10.75 24.21 3.13
CA ARG A 410 10.46 25.65 3.08
C ARG A 410 9.13 26.02 3.75
N GLY A 411 8.33 25.05 4.18
CA GLY A 411 7.00 25.28 4.75
C GLY A 411 5.94 25.69 3.72
N GLU A 412 6.19 25.46 2.43
CA GLU A 412 5.22 25.74 1.36
C GLU A 412 4.00 24.81 1.43
N GLU A 413 4.20 23.61 1.98
CA GLU A 413 3.18 22.62 2.35
C GLU A 413 3.61 21.94 3.66
N THR A 414 2.65 21.45 4.46
CA THR A 414 2.98 20.70 5.69
C THR A 414 3.29 19.23 5.42
N PHE A 415 4.07 18.61 6.31
CA PHE A 415 4.38 17.18 6.22
C PHE A 415 3.11 16.33 6.39
N GLU A 416 2.21 16.76 7.26
CA GLU A 416 0.89 16.16 7.49
C GLU A 416 0.02 16.16 6.23
N GLN A 417 -0.01 17.27 5.47
CA GLN A 417 -0.72 17.31 4.19
C GLN A 417 -0.11 16.35 3.16
N LYS A 418 1.21 16.38 2.94
CA LYS A 418 1.85 15.47 1.96
C LYS A 418 1.77 14.00 2.36
N LEU A 419 1.90 13.67 3.64
CA LEU A 419 1.75 12.29 4.11
C LEU A 419 0.27 11.85 4.06
N GLY A 420 -0.67 12.76 4.31
CA GLY A 420 -2.10 12.53 4.08
C GLY A 420 -2.38 12.13 2.64
N TYR A 421 -1.92 12.91 1.65
CA TYR A 421 -2.03 12.56 0.23
C TYR A 421 -1.38 11.20 -0.09
N LEU A 422 -0.22 10.91 0.50
CA LEU A 422 0.55 9.68 0.24
C LEU A 422 -0.14 8.41 0.78
N ILE A 423 -0.96 8.53 1.84
CA ILE A 423 -1.66 7.41 2.52
C ILE A 423 -3.15 7.32 2.12
N TRP A 424 -3.73 8.33 1.47
CA TRP A 424 -5.12 8.32 0.99
C TRP A 424 -5.27 8.16 -0.52
N ILE A 425 -4.30 8.61 -1.34
CA ILE A 425 -4.37 8.47 -2.81
C ILE A 425 -3.80 7.11 -3.27
N ASN A 426 -3.12 6.36 -2.39
CA ASN A 426 -2.51 5.04 -2.66
C ASN A 426 -2.58 4.11 -1.43
#